data_AF-K7ZIE4-F1
#
_entry.id   AF-K7ZIE4-F1
#
_cell.length_a   1.000
_cell.length_b   1.000
_cell.length_c   1.000
_cell.angle_alpha   90.00
_cell.angle_beta   90.00
_cell.angle_gamma   90.00
#
_symmetry.space_group_name_H-M   'P 1'
#
loop_
_entity.id
_entity.type
_entity.pdbx_description
1 polymer ?
#
loop_
_entity_poly.entity_id
_entity_poly.type
_entity_poly.pdbx_seq_one_letter_code
_entity_poly.pdbx_strand_id
1 'polypeptide(L)'
;CVVKIPRWDLAKFVRVSKNIGSSMKSVGEVMAIGRNFEEAFQKALRMVDGGVNGFDPYLQPAKKEELTVPTDKRPFVLAAALKNNYSVDELHELTKIDKWFLNKMKHIISFYDVLEQAGNTLSYPQLLEAKQMGFSDKQIASATKSTELAVRKLRQDVGIKPFVKQIDTVAGEWPATTNYLYLTYNAAEHDVTFPGGFTIVVGSGVYRIGSSVEFDWCAVGCLRELRNLNKPTIMINYNPETVSTDYDMCDRLYFEEISFEVVMDVYEMEQSEGIILSMGGQLPNNIAMDLHRQQARVLGTSPESIDSAENRFKFSRMLDRKGILQPRWKELTNLNSAIAFCEEVGYPCLVRPSYVLSGAAMNVAYSNQDLETYLNAASLVSKEHPVVISKFLTEAKEIDVDAVAADGEILCMAVSEHVENAGVHSGDATLVTPPQDLNSETLENIKRITRDLASLLDVTGPFNMQLIA
;
A
#
# COMPACT_ATOMS: atom_id res chain seq x y z
N CYS A 1 19.20 14.26 6.28
CA CYS A 1 18.80 13.31 7.34
C CYS A 1 18.19 12.10 6.67
N VAL A 2 18.54 10.90 7.15
CA VAL A 2 17.97 9.65 6.65
C VAL A 2 17.36 8.92 7.85
N VAL A 3 16.13 8.45 7.71
CA VAL A 3 15.42 7.70 8.75
C VAL A 3 15.00 6.36 8.18
N LYS A 4 15.37 5.28 8.87
CA LYS A 4 14.92 3.93 8.57
C LYS A 4 13.97 3.44 9.65
N ILE A 5 12.83 2.86 9.25
CA ILE A 5 11.87 2.24 10.17
C ILE A 5 11.61 0.79 9.71
N PRO A 6 11.68 -0.21 10.61
CA PRO A 6 11.33 -1.59 10.25
C PRO A 6 9.83 -1.73 10.01
N ARG A 7 9.44 -2.70 9.19
CA ARG A 7 8.07 -3.14 8.98
C ARG A 7 7.80 -4.41 9.78
N TRP A 8 6.64 -4.47 10.44
CA TRP A 8 6.17 -5.65 11.17
C TRP A 8 4.78 -6.05 10.70
N ASP A 9 4.56 -7.37 10.60
CA ASP A 9 3.26 -7.98 10.30
C ASP A 9 2.75 -8.83 11.48
N LEU A 10 3.09 -8.43 12.72
CA LEU A 10 2.79 -9.19 13.95
C LEU A 10 1.29 -9.44 14.17
N ALA A 11 0.42 -8.63 13.58
CA ALA A 11 -1.03 -8.83 13.63
C ALA A 11 -1.48 -10.15 12.98
N LYS A 12 -0.71 -10.71 12.03
CA LYS A 12 -0.98 -12.00 11.39
C LYS A 12 -0.71 -13.19 12.33
N PHE A 13 0.00 -12.98 13.43
CA PHE A 13 0.46 -14.04 14.32
C PHE A 13 -0.16 -13.93 15.72
N VAL A 14 -1.36 -14.50 15.89
CA VAL A 14 -2.16 -14.39 17.13
C VAL A 14 -1.42 -14.86 18.39
N ARG A 15 -0.56 -15.89 18.25
CA ARG A 15 0.17 -16.51 19.38
C ARG A 15 1.56 -15.91 19.61
N VAL A 16 1.96 -14.90 18.84
CA VAL A 16 3.29 -14.30 18.94
C VAL A 16 3.22 -13.01 19.75
N SER A 17 4.16 -12.86 20.69
CA SER A 17 4.31 -11.61 21.44
C SER A 17 4.65 -10.45 20.51
N LYS A 18 3.92 -9.34 20.68
CA LYS A 18 4.14 -8.08 19.95
C LYS A 18 5.34 -7.26 20.47
N ASN A 19 5.95 -7.70 21.57
CA ASN A 19 7.10 -7.01 22.15
C ASN A 19 8.32 -7.15 21.24
N ILE A 20 9.07 -6.07 21.11
CA ILE A 20 10.32 -6.00 20.37
C ILE A 20 11.48 -6.14 21.36
N GLY A 21 12.54 -6.84 20.94
CA GLY A 21 13.73 -7.06 21.75
C GLY A 21 14.94 -7.30 20.86
N SER A 22 15.92 -8.04 21.37
CA SER A 22 17.17 -8.34 20.64
C SER A 22 16.99 -9.29 19.45
N SER A 23 15.94 -10.12 19.46
CA SER A 23 15.63 -11.01 18.34
C SER A 23 14.74 -10.30 17.32
N MET A 24 15.17 -10.29 16.06
CA MET A 24 14.47 -9.60 14.98
C MET A 24 13.14 -10.28 14.65
N LYS A 25 12.09 -9.46 14.48
CA LYS A 25 10.75 -9.89 14.06
C LYS A 25 10.19 -9.07 12.89
N SER A 26 10.96 -8.10 12.40
CA SER A 26 10.58 -7.30 11.23
C SER A 26 10.66 -8.14 9.97
N VAL A 27 9.79 -7.84 9.01
CA VAL A 27 9.65 -8.54 7.72
C VAL A 27 10.14 -7.71 6.54
N GLY A 28 10.58 -6.48 6.80
CA GLY A 28 11.13 -5.55 5.83
C GLY A 28 11.46 -4.23 6.50
N GLU A 29 11.83 -3.23 5.71
CA GLU A 29 12.15 -1.88 6.19
C GLU A 29 11.90 -0.81 5.14
N VAL A 30 11.77 0.42 5.62
CA VAL A 30 11.69 1.61 4.78
C VAL A 30 12.85 2.52 5.08
N MET A 31 13.20 3.34 4.11
CA MET A 31 14.10 4.45 4.30
C MET A 31 13.41 5.72 3.77
N ALA A 32 13.62 6.84 4.46
CA ALA A 32 13.12 8.14 4.02
C ALA A 32 14.20 9.19 4.17
N ILE A 33 14.15 10.17 3.28
CA ILE A 33 15.15 11.23 3.18
C ILE A 33 14.46 12.57 3.31
N GLY A 34 15.05 13.43 4.15
CA GLY A 34 14.59 14.80 4.40
C GLY A 34 15.75 15.67 4.87
N ARG A 35 15.61 16.99 4.76
CA ARG A 35 16.67 17.92 5.18
C ARG A 35 16.67 18.20 6.68
N ASN A 36 15.58 17.84 7.37
CA ASN A 36 15.51 17.79 8.82
C ASN A 36 14.95 16.44 9.29
N PHE A 37 14.99 16.20 10.61
CA PHE A 37 14.55 14.91 11.17
C PHE A 37 13.04 14.76 11.10
N GLU A 38 12.28 15.81 11.38
CA GLU A 38 10.81 15.80 11.36
C GLU A 38 10.29 15.35 9.98
N GLU A 39 10.83 15.93 8.92
CA GLU A 39 10.50 15.62 7.53
C GLU A 39 10.78 14.16 7.19
N ALA A 40 12.01 13.70 7.45
CA ALA A 40 12.41 12.32 7.17
C ALA A 40 11.62 11.31 8.02
N PHE A 41 11.37 11.62 9.30
CA PHE A 41 10.65 10.75 10.22
C PHE A 41 9.18 10.58 9.84
N GLN A 42 8.48 11.67 9.48
CA GLN A 42 7.08 11.58 9.07
C GLN A 42 6.92 10.84 7.74
N LYS A 43 7.81 11.07 6.76
CA LYS A 43 7.84 10.28 5.52
C LYS A 43 8.04 8.79 5.80
N ALA A 44 9.03 8.43 6.62
CA ALA A 44 9.29 7.04 6.97
C ALA A 44 8.07 6.38 7.61
N LEU A 45 7.35 7.06 8.50
CA LEU A 45 6.14 6.51 9.12
C LEU A 45 5.04 6.19 8.09
N ARG A 46 4.84 7.05 7.08
CA ARG A 46 3.87 6.80 6.00
C ARG A 46 4.28 5.66 5.08
N MET A 47 5.59 5.54 4.82
CA MET A 47 6.14 4.47 4.01
C MET A 47 5.96 3.07 4.63
N VAL A 48 5.93 2.96 5.97
CA VAL A 48 5.79 1.66 6.69
C VAL A 48 4.41 1.03 6.50
N ASP A 49 3.35 1.84 6.43
CA ASP A 49 1.98 1.34 6.34
C ASP A 49 1.09 2.36 5.65
N GLY A 50 0.35 1.95 4.60
CA GLY A 50 -0.54 2.85 3.86
C GLY A 50 -1.71 3.39 4.68
N GLY A 51 -1.99 2.80 5.86
CA GLY A 51 -2.96 3.33 6.81
C GLY A 51 -2.42 4.41 7.75
N VAL A 52 -1.13 4.74 7.70
CA VAL A 52 -0.48 5.72 8.57
C VAL A 52 -0.23 7.01 7.78
N ASN A 53 -0.72 8.14 8.27
CA ASN A 53 -0.55 9.46 7.62
C ASN A 53 0.65 10.27 8.13
N GLY A 54 1.37 9.78 9.15
CA GLY A 54 2.50 10.47 9.77
C GLY A 54 2.61 10.14 11.26
N PHE A 55 3.20 11.03 12.05
CA PHE A 55 3.29 10.89 13.50
C PHE A 55 1.97 11.34 14.16
N ASP A 56 0.98 10.46 14.13
CA ASP A 56 -0.40 10.74 14.52
C ASP A 56 -0.69 10.34 15.99
N PRO A 57 -1.15 11.28 16.85
CA PRO A 57 -1.43 11.02 18.27
C PRO A 57 -2.75 10.27 18.54
N TYR A 58 -3.60 10.06 17.53
CA TYR A 58 -4.91 9.43 17.69
C TYR A 58 -4.95 7.96 17.27
N LEU A 59 -3.88 7.45 16.64
CA LEU A 59 -3.80 6.05 16.19
C LEU A 59 -3.72 5.04 17.35
N GLN A 60 -3.18 5.44 18.49
CA GLN A 60 -3.07 4.60 19.69
C GLN A 60 -3.30 5.45 20.94
N PRO A 61 -3.88 4.91 22.02
CA PRO A 61 -3.92 5.59 23.30
C PRO A 61 -2.54 5.58 23.97
N ALA A 62 -2.28 6.58 24.81
CA ALA A 62 -1.09 6.60 25.65
C ALA A 62 -1.14 5.46 26.69
N LYS A 63 -0.18 4.54 26.63
CA LYS A 63 -0.04 3.40 27.54
C LYS A 63 1.38 3.33 28.07
N LYS A 64 1.54 3.45 29.39
CA LYS A 64 2.86 3.50 30.03
C LYS A 64 3.63 2.20 29.87
N GLU A 65 2.92 1.08 29.79
CA GLU A 65 3.47 -0.26 29.59
C GLU A 65 4.17 -0.37 28.22
N GLU A 66 3.53 0.11 27.14
CA GLU A 66 4.09 0.08 25.78
C GLU A 66 5.20 1.14 25.57
N LEU A 67 5.21 2.20 26.38
CA LEU A 67 6.35 3.13 26.44
C LEU A 67 7.57 2.45 27.08
N THR A 68 7.39 1.62 28.11
CA THR A 68 8.50 0.96 28.81
C THR A 68 8.97 -0.30 28.09
N VAL A 69 8.03 -1.12 27.61
CA VAL A 69 8.28 -2.36 26.86
C VAL A 69 7.90 -2.13 25.41
N PRO A 70 8.88 -1.97 24.50
CA PRO A 70 8.61 -1.53 23.13
C PRO A 70 7.80 -2.55 22.32
N THR A 71 6.84 -2.03 21.55
CA THR A 71 6.04 -2.74 20.54
C THR A 71 6.22 -2.08 19.17
N ASP A 72 5.73 -2.72 18.10
CA ASP A 72 5.70 -2.14 16.75
C ASP A 72 4.85 -0.85 16.65
N LYS A 73 4.00 -0.60 17.65
CA LYS A 73 3.13 0.58 17.73
C LYS A 73 3.66 1.69 18.64
N ARG A 74 4.82 1.49 19.28
CA ARG A 74 5.42 2.45 20.22
C ARG A 74 5.53 3.89 19.69
N PRO A 75 5.87 4.16 18.40
CA PRO A 75 5.87 5.53 17.88
C PRO A 75 4.52 6.24 18.07
N PHE A 76 3.40 5.57 17.85
CA PHE A 76 2.08 6.18 18.00
C PHE A 76 1.66 6.31 19.46
N VAL A 77 2.09 5.38 20.33
CA VAL A 77 1.93 5.52 21.79
C VAL A 77 2.72 6.73 22.31
N LEU A 78 3.91 6.98 21.77
CA LEU A 78 4.71 8.18 22.04
C LEU A 78 4.01 9.47 21.58
N ALA A 79 3.45 9.48 20.37
CA ALA A 79 2.66 10.60 19.85
C ALA A 79 1.49 10.95 20.79
N ALA A 80 0.73 9.94 21.21
CA ALA A 80 -0.38 10.10 22.15
C ALA A 80 0.08 10.58 23.53
N ALA A 81 1.20 10.08 24.04
CA ALA A 81 1.75 10.52 25.33
C ALA A 81 2.19 12.00 25.28
N LEU A 82 2.81 12.43 24.19
CA LEU A 82 3.15 13.83 23.95
C LEU A 82 1.90 14.72 23.87
N LYS A 83 0.85 14.26 23.17
CA LYS A 83 -0.45 14.96 23.11
C LYS A 83 -1.11 15.05 24.50
N ASN A 84 -0.89 14.05 25.34
CA ASN A 84 -1.31 14.03 26.75
C ASN A 84 -0.34 14.77 27.69
N ASN A 85 0.52 15.64 27.17
CA ASN A 85 1.43 16.52 27.92
C ASN A 85 2.48 15.81 28.78
N TYR A 86 2.87 14.58 28.44
CA TYR A 86 4.04 13.95 29.07
C TYR A 86 5.29 14.78 28.77
N SER A 87 6.14 14.98 29.79
CA SER A 87 7.39 15.69 29.61
C SER A 87 8.43 14.85 28.86
N VAL A 88 9.37 15.52 28.19
CA VAL A 88 10.48 14.84 27.50
C VAL A 88 11.34 14.04 28.47
N ASP A 89 11.51 14.53 29.70
CA ASP A 89 12.28 13.84 30.74
C ASP A 89 11.58 12.54 31.18
N GLU A 90 10.26 12.58 31.41
CA GLU A 90 9.49 11.37 31.72
C GLU A 90 9.52 10.35 30.58
N LEU A 91 9.36 10.79 29.33
CA LEU A 91 9.42 9.91 28.17
C LEU A 91 10.82 9.32 27.96
N HIS A 92 11.88 10.10 28.21
CA HIS A 92 13.24 9.59 28.19
C HIS A 92 13.43 8.51 29.25
N GLU A 93 12.94 8.73 30.48
CA GLU A 93 13.07 7.73 31.54
C GLU A 93 12.35 6.42 31.23
N LEU A 94 11.15 6.51 30.63
CA LEU A 94 10.38 5.33 30.24
C LEU A 94 10.99 4.61 29.03
N THR A 95 11.43 5.37 28.03
CA THR A 95 11.75 4.80 26.72
C THR A 95 13.22 4.55 26.47
N LYS A 96 14.07 5.29 27.17
CA LYS A 96 15.51 5.48 26.93
C LYS A 96 15.86 6.03 25.55
N ILE A 97 14.87 6.55 24.80
CA ILE A 97 15.10 7.28 23.56
C ILE A 97 15.72 8.63 23.91
N ASP A 98 16.77 9.01 23.20
CA ASP A 98 17.48 10.27 23.46
C ASP A 98 16.54 11.49 23.41
N LYS A 99 16.77 12.45 24.32
CA LYS A 99 15.94 13.64 24.46
C LYS A 99 15.92 14.48 23.20
N TRP A 100 16.95 14.43 22.37
CA TRP A 100 16.99 15.12 21.07
C TRP A 100 15.83 14.66 20.18
N PHE A 101 15.66 13.35 19.98
CA PHE A 101 14.57 12.80 19.17
C PHE A 101 13.21 13.10 19.80
N LEU A 102 13.08 12.98 21.12
CA LEU A 102 11.83 13.25 21.82
C LEU A 102 11.41 14.73 21.71
N ASN A 103 12.35 15.67 21.76
CA ASN A 103 12.07 17.08 21.51
C ASN A 103 11.61 17.33 20.07
N LYS A 104 12.19 16.63 19.09
CA LYS A 104 11.76 16.69 17.69
C LYS A 104 10.37 16.11 17.48
N MET A 105 10.05 14.99 18.11
CA MET A 105 8.71 14.41 18.12
C MET A 105 7.70 15.34 18.80
N LYS A 106 8.09 15.96 19.93
CA LYS A 106 7.27 16.96 20.62
C LYS A 106 6.97 18.16 19.71
N HIS A 107 7.96 18.62 18.94
CA HIS A 107 7.77 19.70 17.97
C HIS A 107 6.68 19.36 16.95
N ILE A 108 6.67 18.13 16.41
CA ILE A 108 5.61 17.65 15.51
C ILE A 108 4.24 17.71 16.18
N ILE A 109 4.10 17.22 17.41
CA ILE A 109 2.82 17.21 18.12
C ILE A 109 2.33 18.62 18.47
N SER A 110 3.23 19.49 18.93
CA SER A 110 2.89 20.89 19.18
C SER A 110 2.38 21.58 17.91
N PHE A 111 2.98 21.27 16.75
CA PHE A 111 2.52 21.82 15.48
C PHE A 111 1.20 21.19 15.01
N TYR A 112 0.96 19.91 15.32
CA TYR A 112 -0.33 19.26 15.11
C TYR A 112 -1.46 20.03 15.84
N ASP A 113 -1.24 20.48 17.08
CA ASP A 113 -2.20 21.33 17.82
C ASP A 113 -2.48 22.64 17.10
N VAL A 114 -1.46 23.26 16.49
CA VAL A 114 -1.62 24.49 15.69
C VAL A 114 -2.51 24.23 14.47
N LEU A 115 -2.31 23.11 13.77
CA LEU A 115 -3.15 22.73 12.62
C LEU A 115 -4.62 22.51 13.03
N GLU A 116 -4.85 21.83 14.15
CA GLU A 116 -6.20 21.60 14.69
C GLU A 116 -6.91 22.91 15.09
N GLN A 117 -6.17 23.83 15.69
CA GLN A 117 -6.68 25.15 16.08
C GLN A 117 -6.96 26.04 14.86
N ALA A 118 -6.12 25.97 13.83
CA ALA A 118 -6.29 26.74 12.60
C ALA A 118 -7.50 26.26 11.79
N GLY A 119 -7.83 24.96 11.83
CA GLY A 119 -8.93 24.38 11.07
C GLY A 119 -8.81 24.70 9.57
N ASN A 120 -9.91 25.12 8.94
CA ASN A 120 -9.95 25.47 7.52
C ASN A 120 -9.27 26.82 7.17
N THR A 121 -8.72 27.55 8.14
CA THR A 121 -8.12 28.88 7.95
C THR A 121 -6.59 28.86 8.04
N LEU A 122 -5.97 27.86 7.40
CA LEU A 122 -4.51 27.74 7.34
C LEU A 122 -3.88 28.92 6.57
N SER A 123 -2.99 29.64 7.25
CA SER A 123 -2.17 30.66 6.60
C SER A 123 -1.04 30.04 5.78
N TYR A 124 -0.51 30.79 4.81
CA TYR A 124 0.64 30.38 4.01
C TYR A 124 1.85 29.92 4.87
N PRO A 125 2.28 30.67 5.90
CA PRO A 125 3.41 30.25 6.73
C PRO A 125 3.16 28.93 7.46
N GLN A 126 1.95 28.75 8.00
CA GLN A 126 1.59 27.50 8.69
C GLN A 126 1.57 26.31 7.73
N LEU A 127 1.03 26.48 6.53
CA LEU A 127 1.02 25.43 5.52
C LEU A 127 2.45 25.07 5.09
N LEU A 128 3.29 26.06 4.82
CA LEU A 128 4.69 25.82 4.45
C LEU A 128 5.46 25.11 5.57
N GLU A 129 5.31 25.57 6.82
CA GLU A 129 5.96 24.96 7.98
C GLU A 129 5.50 23.51 8.19
N ALA A 130 4.21 23.22 8.01
CA ALA A 130 3.68 21.86 8.02
C ALA A 130 4.40 20.97 7.01
N LYS A 131 4.52 21.43 5.75
CA LYS A 131 5.20 20.69 4.69
C LYS A 131 6.69 20.53 4.95
N GLN A 132 7.36 21.55 5.50
CA GLN A 132 8.77 21.51 5.90
C GLN A 132 9.04 20.54 7.07
N MET A 133 8.06 20.30 7.93
CA MET A 133 8.09 19.26 8.97
C MET A 133 7.67 17.88 8.45
N GLY A 134 7.32 17.76 7.17
CA GLY A 134 6.94 16.51 6.51
C GLY A 134 5.50 16.07 6.72
N PHE A 135 4.59 16.95 7.13
CA PHE A 135 3.16 16.60 7.17
C PHE A 135 2.64 16.31 5.76
N SER A 136 1.93 15.19 5.59
CA SER A 136 1.23 14.89 4.34
C SER A 136 -0.03 15.74 4.19
N ASP A 137 -0.50 15.92 2.96
CA ASP A 137 -1.75 16.60 2.64
C ASP A 137 -2.93 15.86 3.34
N LYS A 138 -2.87 14.52 3.45
CA LYS A 138 -3.82 13.71 4.24
C LYS A 138 -3.80 14.06 5.72
N GLN A 139 -2.62 14.14 6.34
CA GLN A 139 -2.49 14.44 7.78
C GLN A 139 -2.98 15.86 8.09
N ILE A 140 -2.63 16.84 7.24
CA ILE A 140 -3.13 18.21 7.36
C ILE A 140 -4.65 18.23 7.21
N ALA A 141 -5.19 17.50 6.23
CA ALA A 141 -6.63 17.41 6.00
C ALA A 141 -7.36 16.82 7.22
N SER A 142 -6.83 15.75 7.82
CA SER A 142 -7.39 15.17 9.04
C SER A 142 -7.37 16.15 10.22
N ALA A 143 -6.26 16.84 10.46
CA ALA A 143 -6.15 17.81 11.55
C ALA A 143 -7.09 19.02 11.36
N THR A 144 -7.29 19.45 10.12
CA THR A 144 -8.04 20.68 9.78
C THR A 144 -9.52 20.41 9.46
N LYS A 145 -9.95 19.15 9.43
CA LYS A 145 -11.29 18.68 9.02
C LYS A 145 -11.62 19.05 7.56
N SER A 146 -10.65 18.81 6.69
CA SER A 146 -10.72 19.02 5.24
C SER A 146 -10.51 17.71 4.48
N THR A 147 -10.32 17.79 3.16
CA THR A 147 -9.96 16.64 2.31
C THR A 147 -8.54 16.79 1.78
N GLU A 148 -7.88 15.67 1.47
CA GLU A 148 -6.52 15.67 0.89
C GLU A 148 -6.44 16.54 -0.37
N LEU A 149 -7.42 16.42 -1.26
CA LEU A 149 -7.48 17.23 -2.49
C LEU A 149 -7.66 18.73 -2.21
N ALA A 150 -8.42 19.11 -1.18
CA ALA A 150 -8.57 20.52 -0.83
C ALA A 150 -7.26 21.11 -0.29
N VAL A 151 -6.52 20.36 0.52
CA VAL A 151 -5.19 20.78 1.00
C VAL A 151 -4.19 20.86 -0.16
N ARG A 152 -4.15 19.85 -1.04
CA ARG A 152 -3.32 19.86 -2.24
C ARG A 152 -3.60 21.08 -3.11
N LYS A 153 -4.88 21.38 -3.37
CA LYS A 153 -5.30 22.53 -4.16
C LYS A 153 -4.86 23.84 -3.51
N LEU A 154 -5.11 24.02 -2.21
CA LEU A 154 -4.66 25.20 -1.46
C LEU A 154 -3.15 25.39 -1.62
N ARG A 155 -2.38 24.31 -1.46
CA ARG A 155 -0.93 24.27 -1.61
C ARG A 155 -0.48 24.68 -3.01
N GLN A 156 -1.14 24.18 -4.06
CA GLN A 156 -0.89 24.57 -5.45
C GLN A 156 -1.23 26.05 -5.71
N ASP A 157 -2.38 26.53 -5.23
CA ASP A 157 -2.85 27.91 -5.44
C ASP A 157 -1.90 28.95 -4.83
N VAL A 158 -1.25 28.61 -3.71
CA VAL A 158 -0.24 29.48 -3.05
C VAL A 158 1.20 29.17 -3.45
N GLY A 159 1.42 28.27 -4.42
CA GLY A 159 2.74 27.96 -4.97
C GLY A 159 3.68 27.19 -4.04
N ILE A 160 3.16 26.48 -3.03
CA ILE A 160 3.98 25.61 -2.16
C ILE A 160 4.16 24.25 -2.86
N LYS A 161 5.35 23.99 -3.40
CA LYS A 161 5.69 22.71 -4.04
C LYS A 161 7.00 22.17 -3.48
N PRO A 162 7.21 20.85 -3.46
CA PRO A 162 8.49 20.31 -3.07
C PRO A 162 9.54 20.62 -4.14
N PHE A 163 10.79 20.70 -3.72
CA PHE A 163 11.95 20.74 -4.60
C PHE A 163 12.58 19.36 -4.72
N VAL A 164 13.24 19.12 -5.86
CA VAL A 164 13.95 17.88 -6.16
C VAL A 164 15.41 18.07 -5.83
N LYS A 165 15.95 17.23 -4.94
CA LYS A 165 17.36 17.29 -4.51
C LYS A 165 18.09 15.99 -4.81
N GLN A 166 19.36 16.10 -5.18
CA GLN A 166 20.22 14.97 -5.51
C GLN A 166 20.95 14.42 -4.27
N ILE A 167 21.25 13.13 -4.30
CA ILE A 167 22.13 12.45 -3.34
C ILE A 167 23.50 12.30 -4.00
N ASP A 168 24.48 13.05 -3.49
CA ASP A 168 25.76 13.27 -4.17
C ASP A 168 26.98 12.70 -3.42
N THR A 169 26.79 12.17 -2.22
CA THR A 169 27.83 11.69 -1.27
C THR A 169 28.77 12.75 -0.70
N VAL A 170 28.78 13.97 -1.25
CA VAL A 170 29.77 15.04 -0.96
C VAL A 170 29.12 16.36 -0.49
N ALA A 171 27.82 16.35 -0.21
CA ALA A 171 27.07 17.50 0.32
C ALA A 171 27.22 18.79 -0.52
N GLY A 172 27.18 18.66 -1.85
CA GLY A 172 27.25 19.74 -2.81
C GLY A 172 28.65 20.26 -3.10
N GLU A 173 29.71 19.63 -2.58
CA GLU A 173 31.10 20.03 -2.88
C GLU A 173 31.42 19.87 -4.38
N TRP A 174 30.89 18.81 -5.00
CA TRP A 174 31.05 18.51 -6.42
C TRP A 174 29.71 18.32 -7.10
N PRO A 175 29.57 18.69 -8.39
CA PRO A 175 28.35 18.42 -9.15
C PRO A 175 28.02 16.93 -9.15
N ALA A 176 26.81 16.59 -8.72
CA ALA A 176 26.33 15.22 -8.69
C ALA A 176 26.06 14.72 -10.11
N THR A 177 26.72 13.63 -10.50
CA THR A 177 26.37 12.87 -11.72
C THR A 177 25.34 11.77 -11.43
N THR A 178 24.85 11.68 -10.18
CA THR A 178 23.91 10.66 -9.75
C THR A 178 22.49 11.01 -10.20
N ASN A 179 21.72 9.99 -10.51
CA ASN A 179 20.29 10.06 -10.82
C ASN A 179 19.40 9.89 -9.57
N TYR A 180 19.98 9.98 -8.38
CA TYR A 180 19.33 9.62 -7.12
C TYR A 180 18.74 10.84 -6.44
N LEU A 181 17.41 10.86 -6.30
CA LEU A 181 16.62 12.04 -5.99
C LEU A 181 15.73 11.83 -4.78
N TYR A 182 15.46 12.91 -4.04
CA TYR A 182 14.41 12.97 -3.02
C TYR A 182 13.72 14.33 -3.07
N LEU A 183 12.50 14.40 -2.55
CA LEU A 183 11.70 15.62 -2.49
C LEU A 183 11.89 16.32 -1.15
N THR A 184 11.90 17.65 -1.13
CA THR A 184 11.90 18.39 0.14
C THR A 184 11.29 19.78 0.00
N TYR A 185 10.61 20.23 1.05
CA TYR A 185 10.12 21.62 1.14
C TYR A 185 11.13 22.57 1.79
N ASN A 186 12.27 22.03 2.24
CA ASN A 186 13.33 22.77 2.92
C ASN A 186 14.40 23.23 1.92
N ALA A 187 14.02 23.70 0.74
CA ALA A 187 14.94 24.10 -0.32
C ALA A 187 14.43 25.34 -1.06
N ALA A 188 15.27 25.88 -1.95
CA ALA A 188 14.95 27.08 -2.73
C ALA A 188 14.95 26.83 -4.25
N GLU A 189 15.52 25.72 -4.72
CA GLU A 189 15.62 25.36 -6.14
C GLU A 189 15.73 23.85 -6.32
N HIS A 190 15.50 23.37 -7.54
CA HIS A 190 15.73 21.97 -7.93
C HIS A 190 17.19 21.76 -8.34
N ASP A 191 17.75 20.58 -8.05
CA ASP A 191 19.10 20.22 -8.50
C ASP A 191 19.12 19.67 -9.95
N VAL A 192 17.93 19.39 -10.51
CA VAL A 192 17.75 18.82 -11.85
C VAL A 192 16.82 19.67 -12.71
N THR A 193 16.92 19.50 -14.03
CA THR A 193 16.00 20.09 -15.02
C THR A 193 14.85 19.12 -15.34
N PHE A 194 13.77 19.61 -15.93
CA PHE A 194 12.59 18.80 -16.26
C PHE A 194 12.30 18.87 -17.76
N PRO A 195 12.99 18.09 -18.60
CA PRO A 195 12.83 18.16 -20.06
C PRO A 195 11.55 17.46 -20.57
N GLY A 196 10.81 16.74 -19.72
CA GLY A 196 9.67 15.93 -20.13
C GLY A 196 10.05 14.60 -20.76
N GLY A 197 9.04 13.79 -21.13
CA GLY A 197 9.24 12.57 -21.92
C GLY A 197 9.52 11.30 -21.11
N PHE A 198 9.65 11.40 -19.78
CA PHE A 198 9.91 10.25 -18.92
C PHE A 198 8.67 9.38 -18.72
N THR A 199 8.88 8.06 -18.62
CA THR A 199 7.86 7.10 -18.19
C THR A 199 8.10 6.73 -16.73
N ILE A 200 7.10 6.91 -15.87
CA ILE A 200 7.18 6.55 -14.45
C ILE A 200 6.86 5.06 -14.28
N VAL A 201 7.71 4.35 -13.56
CA VAL A 201 7.45 3.02 -13.02
C VAL A 201 7.36 3.13 -11.50
N VAL A 202 6.24 2.71 -10.93
CA VAL A 202 6.04 2.76 -9.48
C VAL A 202 6.36 1.40 -8.87
N GLY A 203 7.22 1.39 -7.85
CA GLY A 203 7.69 0.18 -7.18
C GLY A 203 6.71 -0.42 -6.20
N SER A 204 7.17 -1.44 -5.48
CA SER A 204 6.38 -2.17 -4.49
C SER A 204 6.35 -1.55 -3.09
N GLY A 205 7.26 -0.61 -2.82
CA GLY A 205 7.45 -0.08 -1.49
C GLY A 205 8.01 -1.15 -0.55
N VAL A 206 7.59 -1.10 0.71
CA VAL A 206 8.13 -1.98 1.75
C VAL A 206 7.68 -3.43 1.62
N TYR A 207 8.64 -4.33 1.70
CA TYR A 207 8.36 -5.76 1.82
C TYR A 207 7.54 -6.08 3.07
N ARG A 208 6.57 -6.97 2.88
CA ARG A 208 5.66 -7.46 3.92
C ARG A 208 5.19 -8.87 3.53
N ILE A 209 4.53 -9.58 4.45
CA ILE A 209 4.05 -10.92 4.13
C ILE A 209 2.96 -10.80 3.06
N GLY A 210 3.13 -11.47 1.92
CA GLY A 210 2.26 -11.36 0.74
C GLY A 210 2.61 -10.23 -0.24
N SER A 211 3.71 -9.50 -0.03
CA SER A 211 4.30 -8.61 -1.03
C SER A 211 5.80 -8.46 -0.77
N SER A 212 6.60 -9.13 -1.59
CA SER A 212 8.05 -9.25 -1.44
C SER A 212 8.77 -8.94 -2.77
N VAL A 213 9.93 -9.57 -2.97
CA VAL A 213 10.85 -9.35 -4.10
C VAL A 213 10.25 -9.63 -5.47
N GLU A 214 9.17 -10.42 -5.56
CA GLU A 214 8.47 -10.72 -6.81
C GLU A 214 8.02 -9.44 -7.55
N PHE A 215 7.53 -8.44 -6.80
CA PHE A 215 7.12 -7.16 -7.39
C PHE A 215 8.31 -6.27 -7.75
N ASP A 216 9.41 -6.35 -6.99
CA ASP A 216 10.65 -5.67 -7.35
C ASP A 216 11.24 -6.23 -8.66
N TRP A 217 11.19 -7.56 -8.81
CA TRP A 217 11.61 -8.24 -10.04
C TRP A 217 10.79 -7.77 -11.25
N CYS A 218 9.47 -7.67 -11.11
CA CYS A 218 8.58 -7.15 -12.17
C CYS A 218 8.92 -5.68 -12.53
N ALA A 219 9.13 -4.82 -11.54
CA ALA A 219 9.49 -3.42 -11.76
C ALA A 219 10.85 -3.28 -12.47
N VAL A 220 11.87 -4.03 -12.04
CA VAL A 220 13.19 -4.06 -12.68
C VAL A 220 13.11 -4.60 -14.11
N GLY A 221 12.32 -5.65 -14.35
CA GLY A 221 12.06 -6.17 -15.69
C GLY A 221 11.45 -5.10 -16.60
N CYS A 222 10.44 -4.39 -16.12
CA CYS A 222 9.80 -3.28 -16.85
C CYS A 222 10.79 -2.16 -17.19
N LEU A 223 11.61 -1.72 -16.23
CA LEU A 223 12.64 -0.69 -16.46
C LEU A 223 13.65 -1.11 -17.54
N ARG A 224 14.08 -2.38 -17.53
CA ARG A 224 15.01 -2.92 -18.54
C ARG A 224 14.39 -2.91 -19.93
N GLU A 225 13.13 -3.32 -20.06
CA GLU A 225 12.46 -3.30 -21.36
C GLU A 225 12.18 -1.88 -21.87
N LEU A 226 11.81 -0.93 -20.99
CA LEU A 226 11.70 0.47 -21.38
C LEU A 226 13.04 1.04 -21.86
N ARG A 227 14.14 0.69 -21.19
CA ARG A 227 15.50 1.05 -21.63
C ARG A 227 15.83 0.45 -23.00
N ASN A 228 15.48 -0.81 -23.26
CA ASN A 228 15.64 -1.45 -24.57
C ASN A 228 14.85 -0.73 -25.68
N LEU A 229 13.70 -0.14 -25.32
CA LEU A 229 12.87 0.69 -26.20
C LEU A 229 13.35 2.15 -26.31
N ASN A 230 14.51 2.50 -25.71
CA ASN A 230 15.05 3.86 -25.63
C ASN A 230 14.07 4.86 -25.00
N LYS A 231 13.25 4.41 -24.05
CA LYS A 231 12.35 5.27 -23.27
C LYS A 231 13.05 5.72 -21.99
N PRO A 232 13.13 7.03 -21.69
CA PRO A 232 13.70 7.49 -20.44
C PRO A 232 12.75 7.16 -19.29
N THR A 233 13.32 6.75 -18.17
CA THR A 233 12.60 6.10 -17.06
C THR A 233 12.74 6.85 -15.75
N ILE A 234 11.65 6.94 -15.00
CA ILE A 234 11.63 7.35 -13.59
C ILE A 234 11.20 6.15 -12.76
N MET A 235 11.97 5.80 -11.72
CA MET A 235 11.55 4.87 -10.69
C MET A 235 11.11 5.63 -9.44
N ILE A 236 9.95 5.31 -8.89
CA ILE A 236 9.52 5.80 -7.57
C ILE A 236 9.41 4.60 -6.62
N ASN A 237 10.30 4.51 -5.64
CA ASN A 237 10.31 3.47 -4.62
C ASN A 237 11.10 3.93 -3.39
N TYR A 238 10.96 3.25 -2.25
CA TYR A 238 11.56 3.67 -0.99
C TYR A 238 12.10 2.50 -0.14
N ASN A 239 12.19 1.31 -0.72
CA ASN A 239 12.71 0.14 -0.03
C ASN A 239 14.24 0.02 -0.25
N PRO A 240 15.06 0.22 0.79
CA PRO A 240 16.52 0.23 0.65
C PRO A 240 17.12 -1.14 0.32
N GLU A 241 16.34 -2.23 0.39
CA GLU A 241 16.81 -3.60 0.13
C GLU A 241 16.66 -4.00 -1.36
N THR A 242 16.07 -3.13 -2.18
CA THR A 242 15.62 -3.49 -3.55
C THR A 242 16.60 -3.12 -4.64
N VAL A 243 16.64 -3.93 -5.70
CA VAL A 243 17.44 -3.62 -6.90
C VAL A 243 16.81 -2.46 -7.67
N SER A 244 15.49 -2.30 -7.65
CA SER A 244 14.85 -1.15 -8.30
C SER A 244 15.28 0.20 -7.72
N THR A 245 15.76 0.23 -6.48
CA THR A 245 16.34 1.43 -5.86
C THR A 245 17.86 1.56 -6.02
N ASP A 246 18.47 0.75 -6.90
CA ASP A 246 19.84 0.97 -7.31
C ASP A 246 19.90 2.05 -8.39
N TYR A 247 20.97 2.85 -8.36
CA TYR A 247 21.13 4.03 -9.20
C TYR A 247 21.34 3.66 -10.68
N ASP A 248 21.73 2.43 -11.02
CA ASP A 248 21.99 2.00 -12.39
C ASP A 248 20.76 1.42 -13.12
N MET A 249 19.62 1.27 -12.43
CA MET A 249 18.41 0.64 -12.98
C MET A 249 17.49 1.58 -13.78
N CYS A 250 17.53 2.89 -13.54
CA CYS A 250 16.66 3.87 -14.20
C CYS A 250 17.41 5.17 -14.52
N ASP A 251 16.81 6.09 -15.27
CA ASP A 251 17.43 7.39 -15.57
C ASP A 251 17.25 8.40 -14.43
N ARG A 252 16.19 8.25 -13.62
CA ARG A 252 15.90 9.03 -12.41
C ARG A 252 15.26 8.15 -11.35
N LEU A 253 15.89 8.06 -10.19
CA LEU A 253 15.36 7.35 -9.04
C LEU A 253 14.86 8.35 -7.99
N TYR A 254 13.56 8.42 -7.78
CA TYR A 254 12.96 9.14 -6.67
C TYR A 254 12.80 8.19 -5.47
N PHE A 255 13.64 8.38 -4.45
CA PHE A 255 13.55 7.64 -3.19
C PHE A 255 12.46 8.21 -2.28
N GLU A 256 11.22 7.95 -2.67
CA GLU A 256 10.07 8.68 -2.18
C GLU A 256 8.86 7.78 -1.94
N GLU A 257 7.95 8.29 -1.12
CA GLU A 257 6.73 7.60 -0.71
C GLU A 257 5.83 7.32 -1.93
N ILE A 258 5.25 6.12 -1.97
CA ILE A 258 4.24 5.78 -2.97
C ILE A 258 2.86 6.17 -2.43
N SER A 259 2.53 7.44 -2.62
CA SER A 259 1.22 8.01 -2.30
C SER A 259 0.70 8.84 -3.48
N PHE A 260 -0.62 9.07 -3.52
CA PHE A 260 -1.22 9.93 -4.54
C PHE A 260 -0.55 11.32 -4.54
N GLU A 261 -0.33 11.93 -3.38
CA GLU A 261 0.33 13.24 -3.25
C GLU A 261 1.69 13.27 -3.95
N VAL A 262 2.55 12.31 -3.65
CA VAL A 262 3.95 12.31 -4.10
C VAL A 262 4.07 11.86 -5.55
N VAL A 263 3.37 10.80 -5.96
CA VAL A 263 3.39 10.33 -7.34
C VAL A 263 2.81 11.40 -8.28
N MET A 264 1.77 12.10 -7.86
CA MET A 264 1.21 13.22 -8.63
C MET A 264 2.16 14.42 -8.69
N ASP A 265 2.83 14.77 -7.58
CA ASP A 265 3.84 15.84 -7.59
C ASP A 265 4.99 15.52 -8.56
N VAL A 266 5.51 14.29 -8.55
CA VAL A 266 6.56 13.86 -9.50
C VAL A 266 6.04 13.88 -10.94
N TYR A 267 4.86 13.32 -11.20
CA TYR A 267 4.24 13.29 -12.53
C TYR A 267 4.06 14.68 -13.13
N GLU A 268 3.55 15.63 -12.35
CA GLU A 268 3.35 17.02 -12.78
C GLU A 268 4.67 17.76 -13.00
N MET A 269 5.65 17.61 -12.09
CA MET A 269 6.95 18.27 -12.20
C MET A 269 7.78 17.76 -13.38
N GLU A 270 7.80 16.43 -13.58
CA GLU A 270 8.57 15.78 -14.64
C GLU A 270 7.90 15.85 -16.02
N GLN A 271 6.63 16.27 -16.08
CA GLN A 271 5.82 16.27 -17.31
C GLN A 271 5.88 14.90 -18.01
N SER A 272 5.70 13.85 -17.21
CA SER A 272 5.88 12.46 -17.65
C SER A 272 4.87 12.03 -18.70
N GLU A 273 5.27 11.15 -19.62
CA GLU A 273 4.40 10.61 -20.68
C GLU A 273 3.28 9.72 -20.15
N GLY A 274 3.53 9.07 -19.00
CA GLY A 274 2.59 8.20 -18.33
C GLY A 274 3.19 7.47 -17.14
N ILE A 275 2.33 6.72 -16.44
CA ILE A 275 2.64 6.01 -15.19
C ILE A 275 2.28 4.54 -15.33
N ILE A 276 3.22 3.65 -15.05
CA ILE A 276 3.01 2.20 -14.97
C ILE A 276 2.87 1.82 -13.49
N LEU A 277 1.68 1.32 -13.12
CA LEU A 277 1.34 0.91 -11.76
C LEU A 277 1.35 -0.62 -11.58
N SER A 278 1.14 -1.37 -12.65
CA SER A 278 0.87 -2.82 -12.63
C SER A 278 2.02 -3.72 -12.17
N MET A 279 3.20 -3.15 -11.89
CA MET A 279 4.40 -3.90 -11.52
C MET A 279 4.70 -3.86 -10.01
N GLY A 280 4.13 -2.92 -9.26
CA GLY A 280 4.44 -2.72 -7.84
C GLY A 280 3.40 -3.29 -6.85
N GLY A 281 2.51 -4.16 -7.31
CA GLY A 281 1.51 -4.81 -6.45
C GLY A 281 0.42 -3.86 -5.94
N GLN A 282 -0.05 -4.08 -4.71
CA GLN A 282 -1.26 -3.41 -4.21
C GLN A 282 -1.10 -1.90 -3.99
N LEU A 283 0.08 -1.45 -3.55
CA LEU A 283 0.25 -0.05 -3.13
C LEU A 283 0.07 0.93 -4.31
N PRO A 284 0.67 0.72 -5.49
CA PRO A 284 0.37 1.51 -6.68
C PRO A 284 -1.06 1.33 -7.19
N ASN A 285 -1.62 0.12 -7.15
CA ASN A 285 -3.01 -0.12 -7.59
C ASN A 285 -4.02 0.68 -6.77
N ASN A 286 -3.78 0.83 -5.46
CA ASN A 286 -4.67 1.59 -4.57
C ASN A 286 -4.78 3.07 -4.92
N ILE A 287 -3.77 3.66 -5.56
CA ILE A 287 -3.77 5.10 -5.94
C ILE A 287 -4.18 5.31 -7.41
N ALA A 288 -4.43 4.23 -8.17
CA ALA A 288 -4.73 4.31 -9.61
C ALA A 288 -5.94 5.19 -9.92
N MET A 289 -7.05 5.01 -9.17
CA MET A 289 -8.27 5.79 -9.36
C MET A 289 -8.10 7.26 -8.95
N ASP A 290 -7.29 7.56 -7.93
CA ASP A 290 -7.04 8.93 -7.49
C ASP A 290 -6.20 9.69 -8.52
N LEU A 291 -5.17 9.03 -9.08
CA LEU A 291 -4.39 9.53 -10.21
C LEU A 291 -5.27 9.78 -11.45
N HIS A 292 -6.11 8.81 -11.80
CA HIS A 292 -7.04 8.92 -12.94
C HIS A 292 -8.01 10.10 -12.80
N ARG A 293 -8.59 10.29 -11.61
CA ARG A 293 -9.50 11.42 -11.33
C ARG A 293 -8.83 12.79 -11.47
N GLN A 294 -7.51 12.86 -11.30
CA GLN A 294 -6.70 14.05 -11.55
C GLN A 294 -6.07 14.07 -12.95
N GLN A 295 -6.56 13.24 -13.87
CA GLN A 295 -6.16 13.21 -15.28
C GLN A 295 -4.70 12.79 -15.52
N ALA A 296 -4.08 12.09 -14.56
CA ALA A 296 -2.79 11.46 -14.80
C ALA A 296 -2.94 10.28 -15.77
N ARG A 297 -2.03 10.17 -16.74
CA ARG A 297 -2.07 9.11 -17.75
C ARG A 297 -1.47 7.83 -17.20
N VAL A 298 -2.32 6.91 -16.75
CA VAL A 298 -1.93 5.54 -16.40
C VAL A 298 -1.79 4.72 -17.69
N LEU A 299 -0.67 3.99 -17.83
CA LEU A 299 -0.39 3.12 -18.96
C LEU A 299 -0.76 1.67 -18.64
N GLY A 300 -1.21 0.94 -19.66
CA GLY A 300 -1.70 -0.43 -19.52
C GLY A 300 -3.19 -0.48 -19.17
N THR A 301 -3.59 -1.49 -18.38
CA THR A 301 -4.97 -1.70 -17.96
C THR A 301 -5.51 -0.46 -17.24
N SER A 302 -6.70 -0.01 -17.66
CA SER A 302 -7.27 1.24 -17.17
C SER A 302 -7.53 1.19 -15.65
N PRO A 303 -7.39 2.32 -14.93
CA PRO A 303 -7.78 2.41 -13.52
C PRO A 303 -9.23 1.98 -13.26
N GLU A 304 -10.16 2.24 -14.18
CA GLU A 304 -11.55 1.78 -14.05
C GLU A 304 -11.69 0.26 -14.17
N SER A 305 -10.90 -0.38 -15.03
CA SER A 305 -10.83 -1.84 -15.14
C SER A 305 -10.24 -2.46 -13.86
N ILE A 306 -9.18 -1.87 -13.31
CA ILE A 306 -8.59 -2.30 -12.02
C ILE A 306 -9.64 -2.19 -10.92
N ASP A 307 -10.33 -1.06 -10.79
CA ASP A 307 -11.41 -0.88 -9.80
C ASP A 307 -12.58 -1.86 -10.02
N SER A 308 -12.88 -2.21 -11.27
CA SER A 308 -13.91 -3.20 -11.60
C SER A 308 -13.53 -4.62 -11.16
N ALA A 309 -12.24 -4.98 -11.19
CA ALA A 309 -11.72 -6.25 -10.71
C ALA A 309 -11.62 -6.31 -9.18
N GLU A 310 -11.13 -5.24 -8.55
CA GLU A 310 -10.96 -5.13 -7.09
C GLU A 310 -12.31 -5.01 -6.36
N ASN A 311 -13.29 -4.34 -6.97
CA ASN A 311 -14.62 -4.19 -6.38
C ASN A 311 -15.44 -5.47 -6.58
N ARG A 312 -15.58 -6.26 -5.52
CA ARG A 312 -16.31 -7.53 -5.51
C ARG A 312 -17.72 -7.47 -6.13
N PHE A 313 -18.47 -6.38 -5.92
CA PHE A 313 -19.81 -6.25 -6.52
C PHE A 313 -19.75 -6.02 -8.03
N LYS A 314 -18.82 -5.18 -8.49
CA LYS A 314 -18.61 -4.94 -9.93
C LYS A 314 -18.13 -6.22 -10.61
N PHE A 315 -17.12 -6.86 -10.03
CA PHE A 315 -16.55 -8.11 -10.54
C PHE A 315 -17.60 -9.23 -10.60
N SER A 316 -18.32 -9.48 -9.51
CA SER A 316 -19.38 -10.50 -9.47
C SER A 316 -20.46 -10.28 -10.54
N ARG A 317 -20.96 -9.05 -10.68
CA ARG A 317 -21.96 -8.74 -11.71
C ARG A 317 -21.43 -8.94 -13.13
N MET A 318 -20.14 -8.70 -13.34
CA MET A 318 -19.48 -8.93 -14.62
C MET A 318 -19.41 -10.43 -14.94
N LEU A 319 -19.04 -11.27 -13.96
CA LEU A 319 -19.05 -12.73 -14.13
C LEU A 319 -20.46 -13.26 -14.43
N ASP A 320 -21.45 -12.82 -13.67
CA ASP A 320 -22.86 -13.26 -13.85
C ASP A 320 -23.38 -12.93 -15.25
N ARG A 321 -23.08 -11.74 -15.77
CA ARG A 321 -23.49 -11.32 -17.12
C ARG A 321 -22.87 -12.19 -18.22
N LYS A 322 -21.65 -12.67 -18.00
CA LYS A 322 -20.95 -13.55 -18.95
C LYS A 322 -21.33 -15.02 -18.78
N GLY A 323 -21.90 -15.39 -17.63
CA GLY A 323 -22.15 -16.78 -17.25
C GLY A 323 -20.92 -17.50 -16.73
N ILE A 324 -19.93 -16.77 -16.20
CA ILE A 324 -18.78 -17.35 -15.51
C ILE A 324 -19.22 -17.70 -14.08
N LEU A 325 -18.96 -18.94 -13.66
CA LEU A 325 -19.36 -19.41 -12.34
C LEU A 325 -18.51 -18.77 -11.24
N GLN A 326 -19.16 -18.48 -10.11
CA GLN A 326 -18.51 -18.00 -8.89
C GLN A 326 -19.21 -18.62 -7.67
N PRO A 327 -18.51 -18.82 -6.53
CA PRO A 327 -19.15 -19.27 -5.31
C PRO A 327 -20.27 -18.32 -4.87
N ARG A 328 -21.37 -18.87 -4.34
CA ARG A 328 -22.45 -18.04 -3.78
C ARG A 328 -21.86 -17.18 -2.65
N TRP A 329 -22.08 -15.86 -2.71
CA TRP A 329 -21.58 -14.93 -1.71
C TRP A 329 -22.57 -13.81 -1.43
N LYS A 330 -22.44 -13.18 -0.27
CA LYS A 330 -23.24 -12.02 0.12
C LYS A 330 -22.49 -11.12 1.09
N GLU A 331 -22.70 -9.82 0.98
CA GLU A 331 -22.27 -8.84 1.97
C GLU A 331 -23.40 -8.65 3.00
N LEU A 332 -23.07 -8.78 4.28
CA LEU A 332 -24.03 -8.88 5.37
C LEU A 332 -23.58 -7.99 6.54
N THR A 333 -24.53 -7.28 7.15
CA THR A 333 -24.27 -6.33 8.25
C THR A 333 -24.78 -6.80 9.59
N ASN A 334 -25.52 -7.91 9.64
CA ASN A 334 -26.10 -8.43 10.87
C ASN A 334 -26.00 -9.97 10.95
N LEU A 335 -25.82 -10.45 12.18
CA LEU A 335 -25.62 -11.87 12.49
C LEU A 335 -26.77 -12.75 12.00
N ASN A 336 -28.03 -12.35 12.20
CA ASN A 336 -29.18 -13.16 11.79
C ASN A 336 -29.20 -13.38 10.28
N SER A 337 -28.89 -12.36 9.49
CA SER A 337 -28.79 -12.48 8.03
C SER A 337 -27.58 -13.31 7.59
N ALA A 338 -26.49 -13.28 8.36
CA ALA A 338 -25.31 -14.12 8.16
C ALA A 338 -25.64 -15.61 8.38
N ILE A 339 -26.32 -15.93 9.47
CA ILE A 339 -26.77 -17.31 9.77
C ILE A 339 -27.73 -17.79 8.68
N ALA A 340 -28.75 -17.00 8.35
CA ALA A 340 -29.74 -17.38 7.33
C ALA A 340 -29.08 -17.64 5.95
N PHE A 341 -28.09 -16.82 5.58
CA PHE A 341 -27.33 -17.04 4.35
C PHE A 341 -26.50 -18.34 4.41
N CYS A 342 -25.78 -18.59 5.51
CA CYS A 342 -25.00 -19.80 5.68
C CYS A 342 -25.86 -21.07 5.69
N GLU A 343 -27.07 -21.02 6.26
CA GLU A 343 -28.04 -22.11 6.21
C GLU A 343 -28.58 -22.34 4.80
N GLU A 344 -28.79 -21.27 4.03
CA GLU A 344 -29.23 -21.35 2.62
C GLU A 344 -28.17 -21.96 1.70
N VAL A 345 -26.90 -21.54 1.84
CA VAL A 345 -25.79 -22.02 0.98
C VAL A 345 -25.12 -23.29 1.49
N GLY A 346 -25.34 -23.64 2.76
CA GLY A 346 -24.75 -24.77 3.46
C GLY A 346 -23.30 -24.53 3.91
N TYR A 347 -22.94 -25.05 5.09
CA TYR A 347 -21.56 -25.05 5.59
C TYR A 347 -20.64 -26.02 4.84
N PRO A 348 -19.31 -25.82 4.85
CA PRO A 348 -18.59 -24.67 5.43
C PRO A 348 -18.74 -23.37 4.62
N CYS A 349 -18.54 -22.24 5.28
CA CYS A 349 -18.58 -20.89 4.71
C CYS A 349 -17.35 -20.08 5.09
N LEU A 350 -16.81 -19.32 4.12
CA LEU A 350 -15.67 -18.44 4.32
C LEU A 350 -16.14 -17.05 4.74
N VAL A 351 -15.67 -16.59 5.89
CA VAL A 351 -16.01 -15.31 6.50
C VAL A 351 -14.85 -14.34 6.31
N ARG A 352 -15.10 -13.22 5.64
CA ARG A 352 -14.12 -12.16 5.33
C ARG A 352 -14.62 -10.82 5.88
N PRO A 353 -14.05 -10.31 6.99
CA PRO A 353 -14.37 -8.97 7.48
C PRO A 353 -13.89 -7.90 6.48
N SER A 354 -14.73 -6.90 6.17
CA SER A 354 -14.42 -5.91 5.12
C SER A 354 -13.27 -4.94 5.46
N TYR A 355 -12.74 -4.96 6.68
CA TYR A 355 -11.69 -4.04 7.15
C TYR A 355 -10.27 -4.64 7.18
N VAL A 356 -10.07 -5.87 6.69
CA VAL A 356 -8.77 -6.56 6.80
C VAL A 356 -8.18 -6.86 5.41
N LEU A 357 -7.03 -6.26 5.13
CA LEU A 357 -6.17 -6.60 3.99
C LEU A 357 -5.36 -7.86 4.31
N SER A 358 -5.09 -8.68 3.28
CA SER A 358 -4.17 -9.83 3.32
C SER A 358 -4.56 -10.98 4.26
N GLY A 359 -5.85 -11.31 4.36
CA GLY A 359 -6.31 -12.57 4.96
C GLY A 359 -6.20 -12.70 6.48
N ALA A 360 -5.68 -11.69 7.19
CA ALA A 360 -5.34 -11.76 8.62
C ALA A 360 -6.52 -12.00 9.58
N ALA A 361 -7.77 -12.00 9.08
CA ALA A 361 -8.98 -12.35 9.82
C ALA A 361 -9.94 -13.23 9.02
N MET A 362 -9.47 -13.88 7.96
CA MET A 362 -10.27 -14.83 7.20
C MET A 362 -10.44 -16.12 7.99
N ASN A 363 -11.69 -16.55 8.18
CA ASN A 363 -12.01 -17.76 8.92
C ASN A 363 -13.01 -18.62 8.14
N VAL A 364 -12.87 -19.94 8.26
CA VAL A 364 -13.84 -20.89 7.72
C VAL A 364 -14.77 -21.33 8.85
N ALA A 365 -16.03 -20.93 8.78
CA ALA A 365 -17.06 -21.38 9.70
C ALA A 365 -17.63 -22.72 9.24
N TYR A 366 -17.76 -23.67 10.16
CA TYR A 366 -18.36 -24.98 9.92
C TYR A 366 -19.75 -25.11 10.54
N SER A 367 -20.13 -24.16 11.40
CA SER A 367 -21.39 -24.13 12.12
C SER A 367 -21.82 -22.69 12.45
N ASN A 368 -23.09 -22.54 12.88
CA ASN A 368 -23.61 -21.27 13.39
C ASN A 368 -22.81 -20.77 14.61
N GLN A 369 -22.33 -21.69 15.46
CA GLN A 369 -21.53 -21.34 16.64
C GLN A 369 -20.16 -20.75 16.27
N ASP A 370 -19.51 -21.30 15.24
CA ASP A 370 -18.24 -20.76 14.72
C ASP A 370 -18.46 -19.36 14.17
N LEU A 371 -19.52 -19.18 13.37
CA LEU A 371 -19.89 -17.90 12.78
C LEU A 371 -20.15 -16.83 13.84
N GLU A 372 -20.91 -17.14 14.89
CA GLU A 372 -21.13 -16.25 16.02
C GLU A 372 -19.81 -15.87 16.71
N THR A 373 -18.93 -16.84 16.95
CA THR A 373 -17.65 -16.60 17.60
C THR A 373 -16.78 -15.65 16.77
N TYR A 374 -16.70 -15.87 15.45
CA TYR A 374 -15.92 -15.03 14.54
C TYR A 374 -16.51 -13.62 14.39
N LEU A 375 -17.84 -13.50 14.27
CA LEU A 375 -18.49 -12.19 14.13
C LEU A 375 -18.46 -11.39 15.44
N ASN A 376 -18.57 -12.04 16.61
CA ASN A 376 -18.41 -11.38 17.90
C ASN A 376 -16.96 -10.91 18.11
N ALA A 377 -15.97 -11.71 17.73
CA ALA A 377 -14.57 -11.29 17.76
C ALA A 377 -14.31 -10.12 16.80
N ALA A 378 -14.92 -10.12 15.61
CA ALA A 378 -14.76 -9.07 14.61
C ALA A 378 -15.49 -7.77 14.97
N SER A 379 -16.67 -7.85 15.61
CA SER A 379 -17.48 -6.69 16.03
C SER A 379 -16.90 -5.94 17.23
N LEU A 380 -16.06 -6.59 18.05
CA LEU A 380 -15.23 -5.93 19.07
C LEU A 380 -14.18 -5.00 18.45
N VAL A 381 -13.82 -5.22 17.18
CA VAL A 381 -12.81 -4.44 16.44
C VAL A 381 -13.46 -3.33 15.61
N SER A 382 -14.68 -3.54 15.07
CA SER A 382 -15.52 -2.45 14.53
C SER A 382 -16.98 -2.89 14.39
N LYS A 383 -17.91 -2.08 14.90
CA LYS A 383 -19.37 -2.33 14.84
C LYS A 383 -20.03 -1.87 13.54
N GLU A 384 -19.34 -1.09 12.72
CA GLU A 384 -19.94 -0.39 11.56
C GLU A 384 -19.56 -0.97 10.20
N HIS A 385 -18.82 -2.08 10.16
CA HIS A 385 -18.35 -2.64 8.90
C HIS A 385 -19.11 -3.91 8.49
N PRO A 386 -19.50 -4.02 7.20
CA PRO A 386 -20.07 -5.24 6.68
C PRO A 386 -19.07 -6.41 6.73
N VAL A 387 -19.60 -7.62 6.63
CA VAL A 387 -18.82 -8.86 6.49
C VAL A 387 -19.25 -9.55 5.19
N VAL A 388 -18.26 -9.98 4.42
CA VAL A 388 -18.50 -10.75 3.20
C VAL A 388 -18.42 -12.23 3.55
N ILE A 389 -19.49 -12.97 3.27
CA ILE A 389 -19.54 -14.41 3.45
C ILE A 389 -19.65 -15.07 2.08
N SER A 390 -18.89 -16.14 1.85
CA SER A 390 -18.91 -16.91 0.61
C SER A 390 -18.96 -18.40 0.91
N LYS A 391 -19.62 -19.18 0.05
CA LYS A 391 -19.58 -20.65 0.13
C LYS A 391 -18.13 -21.12 0.02
N PHE A 392 -17.67 -21.92 0.98
CA PHE A 392 -16.37 -22.58 0.92
C PHE A 392 -16.53 -23.92 0.21
N LEU A 393 -15.70 -24.16 -0.81
CA LEU A 393 -15.67 -25.39 -1.59
C LEU A 393 -14.58 -26.31 -1.04
N THR A 394 -14.99 -27.44 -0.47
CA THR A 394 -14.08 -28.45 0.09
C THR A 394 -13.60 -29.41 -0.99
N GLU A 395 -12.41 -29.99 -0.81
CA GLU A 395 -11.83 -31.00 -1.72
C GLU A 395 -11.70 -30.51 -3.18
N ALA A 396 -11.61 -29.20 -3.36
CA ALA A 396 -11.46 -28.58 -4.66
C ALA A 396 -10.01 -28.16 -4.87
N LYS A 397 -9.55 -28.21 -6.12
CA LYS A 397 -8.21 -27.75 -6.48
C LYS A 397 -8.21 -26.25 -6.68
N GLU A 398 -7.11 -25.61 -6.35
CA GLU A 398 -6.89 -24.20 -6.64
C GLU A 398 -5.89 -24.06 -7.79
N ILE A 399 -6.26 -23.26 -8.78
CA ILE A 399 -5.51 -23.07 -10.02
C ILE A 399 -5.18 -21.58 -10.14
N ASP A 400 -3.91 -21.30 -10.37
CA ASP A 400 -3.39 -19.96 -10.57
C ASP A 400 -3.05 -19.77 -12.06
N VAL A 401 -3.51 -18.66 -12.65
CA VAL A 401 -3.30 -18.35 -14.06
C VAL A 401 -2.73 -16.95 -14.19
N ASP A 402 -1.48 -16.89 -14.63
CA ASP A 402 -0.82 -15.66 -15.02
C ASP A 402 -0.93 -15.48 -16.52
N ALA A 403 -1.32 -14.29 -16.96
CA ALA A 403 -1.43 -13.97 -18.37
C ALA A 403 -1.08 -12.52 -18.68
N VAL A 404 -0.69 -12.29 -19.93
CA VAL A 404 -0.52 -10.95 -20.49
C VAL A 404 -1.51 -10.80 -21.63
N ALA A 405 -2.24 -9.69 -21.63
CA ALA A 405 -3.16 -9.34 -22.69
C ALA A 405 -2.82 -7.98 -23.30
N ALA A 406 -3.28 -7.75 -24.52
CA ALA A 406 -3.32 -6.43 -25.15
C ALA A 406 -4.71 -6.23 -25.74
N ASP A 407 -5.37 -5.11 -25.41
CA ASP A 407 -6.73 -4.80 -25.85
C ASP A 407 -7.71 -5.95 -25.59
N GLY A 408 -7.55 -6.62 -24.44
CA GLY A 408 -8.35 -7.77 -24.01
C GLY A 408 -8.04 -9.09 -24.72
N GLU A 409 -7.06 -9.15 -25.62
CA GLU A 409 -6.61 -10.38 -26.28
C GLU A 409 -5.38 -10.98 -25.59
N ILE A 410 -5.44 -12.28 -25.27
CA ILE A 410 -4.34 -13.00 -24.60
C ILE A 410 -3.13 -13.15 -25.54
N LEU A 411 -1.97 -12.66 -25.10
CA LEU A 411 -0.69 -12.82 -25.79
C LEU A 411 0.08 -14.03 -25.26
N CYS A 412 0.12 -14.20 -23.95
CA CYS A 412 0.73 -15.36 -23.31
C CYS A 412 -0.01 -15.70 -22.01
N MET A 413 0.07 -16.96 -21.62
CA MET A 413 -0.49 -17.44 -20.35
C MET A 413 0.29 -18.62 -19.80
N ALA A 414 0.36 -18.73 -18.48
CA ALA A 414 0.85 -19.87 -17.75
C ALA A 414 -0.24 -20.33 -16.77
N VAL A 415 -0.55 -21.62 -16.80
CA VAL A 415 -1.50 -22.24 -15.84
C VAL A 415 -0.67 -23.03 -14.86
N SER A 416 -0.94 -22.84 -13.57
CA SER A 416 -0.25 -23.47 -12.46
C SER A 416 -1.27 -24.15 -11.55
N GLU A 417 -0.97 -25.38 -11.15
CA GLU A 417 -1.80 -26.14 -10.22
C GLU A 417 -1.20 -26.08 -8.81
N HIS A 418 -2.04 -25.84 -7.81
CA HIS A 418 -1.63 -25.95 -6.41
C HIS A 418 -1.54 -27.43 -6.00
N VAL A 419 -0.51 -27.79 -5.24
CA VAL A 419 -0.43 -29.11 -4.60
C VAL A 419 -1.45 -29.23 -3.47
N GLU A 420 -1.65 -28.15 -2.72
CA GLU A 420 -2.64 -28.05 -1.66
C GLU A 420 -4.04 -27.72 -2.22
N ASN A 421 -5.08 -28.21 -1.54
CA ASN A 421 -6.46 -27.90 -1.89
C ASN A 421 -6.83 -26.44 -1.57
N ALA A 422 -7.89 -25.96 -2.22
CA ALA A 422 -8.47 -24.65 -1.98
C ALA A 422 -8.74 -24.42 -0.48
N GLY A 423 -8.24 -23.29 0.03
CA GLY A 423 -8.29 -22.93 1.45
C GLY A 423 -6.93 -22.74 2.10
N VAL A 424 -5.87 -23.30 1.52
CA VAL A 424 -4.50 -22.82 1.74
C VAL A 424 -4.29 -21.58 0.86
N HIS A 425 -3.80 -20.49 1.42
CA HIS A 425 -3.60 -19.25 0.66
C HIS A 425 -2.57 -19.48 -0.45
N SER A 426 -2.79 -18.96 -1.67
CA SER A 426 -1.88 -19.17 -2.82
C SER A 426 -0.42 -18.82 -2.53
N GLY A 427 -0.18 -17.72 -1.80
CA GLY A 427 1.16 -17.33 -1.35
C GLY A 427 1.86 -18.33 -0.39
N ASP A 428 1.13 -19.26 0.22
CA ASP A 428 1.66 -20.35 1.06
C ASP A 428 1.60 -21.72 0.36
N ALA A 429 1.00 -21.79 -0.84
CA ALA A 429 0.81 -23.02 -1.59
C ALA A 429 2.02 -23.34 -2.48
N THR A 430 2.21 -24.63 -2.75
CA THR A 430 3.22 -25.12 -3.69
C THR A 430 2.61 -25.18 -5.08
N LEU A 431 3.24 -24.50 -6.06
CA LEU A 431 2.77 -24.46 -7.44
C LEU A 431 3.50 -25.46 -8.34
N VAL A 432 2.77 -26.08 -9.25
CA VAL A 432 3.32 -26.94 -10.32
C VAL A 432 2.90 -26.41 -11.69
N THR A 433 3.90 -26.13 -12.54
CA THR A 433 3.72 -25.58 -13.89
C THR A 433 4.51 -26.42 -14.90
N PRO A 434 3.88 -27.03 -15.92
CA PRO A 434 2.44 -27.06 -16.19
C PRO A 434 1.66 -27.92 -15.17
N PRO A 435 0.32 -27.78 -15.08
CA PRO A 435 -0.50 -28.60 -14.21
C PRO A 435 -0.33 -30.09 -14.52
N GLN A 436 -0.36 -30.95 -13.49
CA GLN A 436 -0.10 -32.38 -13.60
C GLN A 436 -1.37 -33.22 -13.55
N ASP A 437 -2.39 -32.75 -12.83
CA ASP A 437 -3.60 -33.53 -12.55
C ASP A 437 -4.87 -32.74 -12.91
N LEU A 438 -4.80 -32.08 -14.07
CA LEU A 438 -5.93 -31.47 -14.76
C LEU A 438 -6.20 -32.16 -16.10
N ASN A 439 -7.47 -32.49 -16.36
CA ASN A 439 -7.87 -33.01 -17.66
C ASN A 439 -7.94 -31.90 -18.73
N SER A 440 -7.93 -32.30 -20.01
CA SER A 440 -7.89 -31.35 -21.13
C SER A 440 -9.15 -30.47 -21.25
N GLU A 441 -10.31 -30.97 -20.82
CA GLU A 441 -11.57 -30.22 -20.86
C GLU A 441 -11.56 -29.08 -19.83
N THR A 442 -11.11 -29.36 -18.59
CA THR A 442 -10.92 -28.36 -17.55
C THR A 442 -9.90 -27.31 -17.99
N LEU A 443 -8.79 -27.74 -18.61
CA LEU A 443 -7.78 -26.82 -19.11
C LEU A 443 -8.30 -25.89 -20.22
N GLU A 444 -9.12 -26.39 -21.16
CA GLU A 444 -9.74 -25.52 -22.17
C GLU A 444 -10.77 -24.58 -21.57
N ASN A 445 -11.52 -25.03 -20.55
CA ASN A 445 -12.42 -24.16 -19.79
C ASN A 445 -11.68 -23.04 -19.08
N ILE A 446 -10.54 -23.33 -18.43
CA ILE A 446 -9.67 -22.33 -17.81
C ILE A 446 -9.26 -21.30 -18.85
N LYS A 447 -8.69 -21.75 -19.99
CA LYS A 447 -8.28 -20.86 -21.08
C LYS A 447 -9.41 -19.98 -21.60
N ARG A 448 -10.61 -20.54 -21.76
CA ARG A 448 -11.79 -19.80 -22.18
C ARG A 448 -12.16 -18.71 -21.17
N ILE A 449 -12.21 -19.04 -19.87
CA ILE A 449 -12.51 -18.07 -18.81
C ILE A 449 -11.45 -16.97 -18.79
N THR A 450 -10.16 -17.32 -18.93
CA THR A 450 -9.06 -16.34 -19.00
C THR A 450 -9.23 -15.36 -20.16
N ARG A 451 -9.55 -15.84 -21.38
CA ARG A 451 -9.83 -14.98 -22.54
C ARG A 451 -11.05 -14.09 -22.31
N ASP A 452 -12.12 -14.67 -21.75
CA ASP A 452 -13.35 -13.93 -21.47
C ASP A 452 -13.12 -12.81 -20.45
N LEU A 453 -12.36 -13.07 -19.39
CA LEU A 453 -12.01 -12.07 -18.39
C LEU A 453 -11.11 -10.97 -18.96
N ALA A 454 -10.09 -11.32 -19.73
CA ALA A 454 -9.22 -10.33 -20.37
C ALA A 454 -10.02 -9.38 -21.27
N SER A 455 -10.94 -9.93 -22.08
CA SER A 455 -11.83 -9.13 -22.93
C SER A 455 -12.82 -8.27 -22.14
N LEU A 456 -13.42 -8.81 -21.07
CA LEU A 456 -14.40 -8.07 -20.25
C LEU A 456 -13.78 -6.89 -19.50
N LEU A 457 -12.54 -7.03 -19.05
CA LEU A 457 -11.80 -6.00 -18.34
C LEU A 457 -10.94 -5.13 -19.27
N ASP A 458 -10.96 -5.39 -20.57
CA ASP A 458 -10.11 -4.72 -21.57
C ASP A 458 -8.64 -4.66 -21.13
N VAL A 459 -8.13 -5.82 -20.70
CA VAL A 459 -6.81 -5.92 -20.07
C VAL A 459 -5.73 -5.60 -21.10
N THR A 460 -4.84 -4.69 -20.71
CA THR A 460 -3.63 -4.36 -21.48
C THR A 460 -2.43 -4.36 -20.54
N GLY A 461 -1.71 -5.46 -20.51
CA GLY A 461 -0.63 -5.72 -19.55
C GLY A 461 -0.81 -7.04 -18.80
N PRO A 462 -0.06 -7.25 -17.71
CA PRO A 462 -0.15 -8.46 -16.91
C PRO A 462 -1.43 -8.47 -16.08
N PHE A 463 -2.00 -9.65 -15.91
CA PHE A 463 -3.03 -9.91 -14.91
C PHE A 463 -2.92 -11.34 -14.39
N ASN A 464 -3.51 -11.54 -13.22
CA ASN A 464 -3.58 -12.80 -12.53
C ASN A 464 -5.05 -13.16 -12.29
N MET A 465 -5.36 -14.46 -12.31
CA MET A 465 -6.66 -14.95 -11.86
C MET A 465 -6.53 -16.30 -11.15
N GLN A 466 -7.38 -16.50 -10.14
CA GLN A 466 -7.46 -17.73 -9.37
C GLN A 466 -8.80 -18.43 -9.62
N LEU A 467 -8.75 -19.73 -9.85
CA LEU A 467 -9.90 -20.59 -10.12
C LEU A 467 -9.95 -21.74 -9.13
N ILE A 468 -11.16 -22.26 -8.95
CA ILE A 468 -11.40 -23.50 -8.22
C ILE A 468 -11.86 -24.55 -9.22
N ALA A 469 -11.20 -25.70 -9.25
CA ALA A 469 -11.43 -26.80 -10.20
C ALA A 469 -11.89 -28.08 -9.51
#